data_AF-A0A0D8HLV1-F1
#
_entry.id   AF-A0A0D8HLV1-F1
#
_cell.length_a   1.000
_cell.length_b   1.000
_cell.length_c   1.000
_cell.angle_alpha   90.00
_cell.angle_beta   90.00
_cell.angle_gamma   90.00
#
_symmetry.space_group_name_H-M   'P 1'
#
loop_
_entity.id
_entity.type
_entity.pdbx_description
1 polymer ?
#
loop_
_entity_poly.entity_id
_entity_poly.type
_entity_poly.pdbx_seq_one_letter_code
_entity_poly.pdbx_strand_id
1 'polypeptide(L)'
;MATPPTYRACAREMGINHTVTLSSHESAHEVFKWIYTLIGNTKKFIDGTYHGREVYKQLYLEDFIYRFNRRDSRSSLVDRLLNTCALTEEYPFISTRGAKLATACESL
;
A
#
# COMPACT_ATOMS: atom_id res chain seq x y z
N MET A 1 -20.76 14.14 7.52
CA MET A 1 -20.49 13.60 6.17
C MET A 1 -20.99 12.16 6.17
N ALA A 2 -21.98 11.81 5.35
CA ALA A 2 -22.55 10.47 5.35
C ALA A 2 -21.49 9.43 4.94
N THR A 3 -21.45 8.28 5.61
CA THR A 3 -20.56 7.19 5.21
C THR A 3 -20.99 6.68 3.83
N PRO A 4 -20.05 6.45 2.89
CA PRO A 4 -20.41 5.91 1.59
C PRO A 4 -21.05 4.51 1.75
N PRO A 5 -22.09 4.20 0.96
CA PRO A 5 -22.78 2.93 1.05
C PRO A 5 -21.84 1.77 0.75
N THR A 6 -22.02 0.65 1.46
CA THR A 6 -21.25 -0.57 1.20
C THR A 6 -21.60 -1.13 -0.18
N TYR A 7 -20.63 -1.78 -0.86
CA TYR A 7 -20.86 -2.41 -2.17
C TYR A 7 -22.09 -3.35 -2.18
N ARG A 8 -22.30 -4.07 -1.08
CA ARG A 8 -23.47 -4.93 -0.86
C ARG A 8 -24.79 -4.17 -0.86
N ALA A 9 -24.83 -2.97 -0.27
CA ALA A 9 -26.02 -2.13 -0.27
C ALA A 9 -26.32 -1.62 -1.70
N CYS A 10 -25.30 -1.14 -2.41
CA CYS A 10 -25.44 -0.69 -3.80
C CYS A 10 -25.92 -1.82 -4.73
N ALA A 11 -25.37 -3.02 -4.59
CA ALA A 11 -25.76 -4.17 -5.40
C ALA A 11 -27.23 -4.58 -5.17
N ARG A 12 -27.74 -4.45 -3.93
CA ARG A 12 -29.15 -4.68 -3.61
C ARG A 12 -30.06 -3.63 -4.25
N GLU A 13 -29.68 -2.36 -4.19
CA GLU A 13 -30.43 -1.26 -4.82
C GLU A 13 -30.52 -1.43 -6.34
N MET A 14 -29.44 -1.91 -6.97
CA MET A 14 -29.40 -2.14 -8.42
C MET A 14 -30.04 -3.47 -8.86
N GLY A 15 -30.52 -4.31 -7.92
CA GLY A 15 -31.08 -5.62 -8.23
C GLY A 15 -30.07 -6.61 -8.83
N ILE A 16 -28.76 -6.38 -8.65
CA ILE A 16 -27.70 -7.22 -9.19
C ILE A 16 -27.40 -8.37 -8.22
N ASN A 17 -27.41 -9.59 -8.74
CA ASN A 17 -26.95 -10.76 -8.00
C ASN A 17 -25.45 -10.64 -7.74
N HIS A 18 -25.08 -10.39 -6.48
CA HIS A 18 -23.68 -10.38 -6.03
C HIS A 18 -23.43 -11.57 -5.12
N THR A 19 -22.41 -12.36 -5.46
CA THR A 19 -21.95 -13.48 -4.63
C THR A 19 -20.88 -12.96 -3.67
N VAL A 20 -21.07 -13.18 -2.37
CA VAL A 20 -20.07 -12.85 -1.35
C VAL A 20 -19.43 -14.14 -0.86
N THR A 21 -18.17 -14.35 -1.23
CA THR A 21 -17.36 -15.42 -0.65
C THR A 21 -16.64 -14.88 0.58
N LEU A 22 -16.87 -15.52 1.73
CA LEU A 22 -16.15 -15.21 2.96
C LEU A 22 -14.85 -16.01 3.03
N SER A 23 -13.84 -15.52 3.74
CA SER A 23 -12.58 -16.24 3.95
C SER A 23 -12.75 -17.57 4.70
N SER A 24 -13.84 -17.72 5.47
CA SER A 24 -14.19 -18.95 6.19
C SER A 24 -14.87 -20.01 5.31
N HIS A 25 -15.21 -19.67 4.07
CA HIS A 25 -15.88 -20.59 3.15
C HIS A 25 -14.89 -21.64 2.63
N GLU A 26 -15.34 -22.88 2.40
CA GLU A 26 -14.47 -23.96 1.92
C GLU A 26 -13.76 -23.63 0.60
N SER A 27 -14.46 -22.96 -0.33
CA SER A 27 -13.92 -22.53 -1.63
C SER A 27 -13.05 -21.26 -1.58
N ALA A 28 -12.82 -20.68 -0.40
CA ALA A 28 -12.05 -19.44 -0.27
C ALA A 28 -10.61 -19.57 -0.81
N HIS A 29 -10.00 -20.75 -0.68
CA HIS A 29 -8.65 -21.02 -1.17
C HIS A 29 -8.54 -20.96 -2.71
N GLU A 30 -9.60 -21.34 -3.41
CA GLU A 30 -9.68 -21.25 -4.87
C GLU A 30 -9.95 -19.81 -5.30
N VAL A 31 -10.97 -19.19 -4.71
CA VAL A 31 -11.41 -17.81 -5.06
C VAL A 31 -10.30 -16.79 -4.77
N PHE A 32 -9.58 -16.93 -3.66
CA PHE A 32 -8.56 -15.99 -3.22
C PHE A 32 -7.12 -16.43 -3.50
N LYS A 33 -6.90 -17.45 -4.34
CA LYS A 33 -5.56 -18.00 -4.66
C LYS A 33 -4.52 -16.92 -4.97
N TRP A 34 -4.89 -15.95 -5.81
CA TRP A 34 -4.00 -14.85 -6.20
C TRP A 34 -3.78 -13.85 -5.08
N ILE A 35 -4.79 -13.61 -4.23
CA ILE A 35 -4.67 -12.73 -3.07
C ILE A 35 -3.73 -13.35 -2.04
N TYR A 36 -3.86 -14.64 -1.76
CA TYR A 36 -2.92 -15.34 -0.87
C TYR A 36 -1.49 -15.32 -1.40
N THR A 37 -1.33 -15.48 -2.71
CA THR A 37 -0.02 -15.37 -3.37
C THR A 37 0.55 -13.95 -3.24
N LEU A 38 -0.28 -12.94 -3.47
CA LEU A 38 0.09 -11.53 -3.32
C LEU A 38 0.55 -11.25 -1.88
N ILE A 39 -0.25 -11.65 -0.88
CA ILE A 39 0.09 -11.49 0.54
C ILE A 39 1.39 -12.23 0.88
N GLY A 40 1.58 -13.44 0.37
CA GLY A 40 2.82 -14.20 0.56
C GLY A 40 4.04 -13.48 -0.01
N ASN A 41 3.90 -12.88 -1.20
CA ASN A 41 4.95 -12.07 -1.82
C ASN A 41 5.23 -10.78 -1.04
N THR A 42 4.19 -10.11 -0.53
CA THR A 42 4.35 -8.92 0.32
C THR A 42 5.12 -9.24 1.59
N LYS A 43 4.78 -10.35 2.28
CA LYS A 43 5.50 -10.78 3.48
C LYS A 43 6.98 -11.02 3.19
N LYS A 44 7.28 -11.83 2.17
CA LYS A 44 8.67 -12.11 1.76
C LYS A 44 9.44 -10.83 1.38
N PHE A 45 8.78 -9.89 0.71
CA PHE A 45 9.39 -8.62 0.33
C PHE A 45 9.73 -7.77 1.55
N ILE A 46 8.80 -7.63 2.49
CA ILE A 46 9.00 -6.84 3.72
C ILE A 46 10.07 -7.49 4.59
N ASP A 47 9.98 -8.80 4.83
CA ASP A 47 10.91 -9.55 5.67
C ASP A 47 12.33 -9.57 5.09
N GLY A 48 12.46 -9.56 3.75
CA GLY A 48 13.74 -9.52 3.05
C GLY A 48 14.34 -8.12 2.96
N THR A 49 13.56 -7.11 2.57
CA THR A 49 14.06 -5.75 2.28
C THR A 49 14.21 -4.92 3.55
N TYR A 50 13.29 -5.06 4.49
CA TYR A 50 13.21 -4.26 5.72
C TYR A 50 13.45 -5.11 6.97
N HIS A 51 14.24 -6.19 6.84
CA HIS A 51 14.53 -7.12 7.92
C HIS A 51 14.88 -6.39 9.23
N GLY A 52 14.12 -6.65 10.30
CA GLY A 52 14.33 -6.04 11.62
C GLY A 52 13.90 -4.58 11.77
N ARG A 53 13.25 -3.98 10.76
CA ARG A 53 12.75 -2.59 10.84
C ARG A 53 11.23 -2.57 10.82
N GLU A 54 10.60 -2.21 11.94
CA GLU A 54 9.13 -2.13 12.04
C GLU A 54 8.56 -0.69 12.04
N VAL A 55 9.41 0.32 11.85
CA VAL A 55 9.05 1.72 12.10
C VAL A 55 8.04 2.29 11.10
N TYR A 56 8.05 1.82 9.84
CA TYR A 56 7.29 2.43 8.75
C TYR A 56 6.45 1.41 7.94
N LYS A 57 5.64 0.58 8.63
CA LYS A 57 4.83 -0.49 8.01
C LYS A 57 3.99 -0.03 6.80
N GLN A 58 3.37 1.14 6.89
CA GLN A 58 2.56 1.70 5.81
C GLN A 58 3.39 2.05 4.57
N LEU A 59 4.55 2.71 4.75
CA LEU A 59 5.45 3.04 3.64
C LEU A 59 6.03 1.80 2.96
N TYR A 60 6.33 0.76 3.74
CA TYR A 60 6.85 -0.49 3.17
C TYR A 60 5.82 -1.17 2.26
N LEU A 61 4.54 -1.07 2.63
CA LEU A 61 3.45 -1.55 1.79
C LEU A 61 3.31 -0.69 0.52
N GLU A 62 3.46 0.62 0.64
CA GLU A 62 3.43 1.54 -0.51
C GLU A 62 4.59 1.28 -1.49
N ASP A 63 5.81 1.04 -1.02
CA ASP A 63 6.94 0.65 -1.88
C ASP A 63 6.69 -0.71 -2.56
N PHE A 64 6.15 -1.68 -1.82
CA PHE A 64 5.75 -2.96 -2.41
C PHE A 64 4.73 -2.77 -3.55
N ILE A 65 3.66 -1.99 -3.31
CA ILE A 65 2.62 -1.72 -4.32
C ILE A 65 3.23 -0.98 -5.53
N TYR A 66 4.09 0.01 -5.29
CA TYR A 66 4.76 0.76 -6.34
C TYR A 66 5.58 -0.15 -7.27
N ARG A 67 6.36 -1.06 -6.68
CA ARG A 67 7.16 -2.05 -7.41
C ARG A 67 6.29 -3.09 -8.10
N PHE A 68 5.31 -3.66 -7.40
CA PHE A 68 4.45 -4.72 -7.92
C PHE A 68 3.63 -4.29 -9.14
N ASN A 69 3.11 -3.07 -9.12
CA ASN A 69 2.34 -2.49 -10.24
C ASN A 69 3.20 -2.16 -11.47
N ARG A 70 4.53 -2.05 -11.32
CA ARG A 70 5.47 -1.78 -12.41
C ARG A 70 6.53 -2.85 -12.60
N ARG A 71 6.27 -4.08 -12.15
CA ARG A 71 7.23 -5.19 -12.26
C ARG A 71 7.59 -5.56 -13.69
N ASP A 72 6.73 -5.22 -14.65
CA ASP A 72 6.91 -5.45 -16.09
C ASP A 72 7.34 -4.18 -16.83
N SER A 73 7.88 -3.19 -16.11
CA SER A 73 8.35 -1.95 -16.73
C SER A 73 9.69 -2.15 -17.43
N ARG A 74 9.81 -1.59 -18.63
CA ARG A 74 11.06 -1.62 -19.43
C ARG A 74 12.19 -0.80 -18.81
N SER A 75 11.87 0.20 -18.00
CA SER A 75 12.84 1.04 -17.28
C SER A 75 13.17 0.43 -15.91
N SER A 76 14.44 0.47 -15.51
CA SER A 76 14.85 -0.03 -14.21
C SER A 76 14.23 0.79 -13.07
N LEU A 77 14.18 0.20 -11.86
CA LEU A 77 13.73 0.92 -10.67
C LEU A 77 14.60 2.17 -10.41
N VAL A 78 15.92 2.05 -10.64
CA VAL A 78 16.89 3.12 -10.40
C VAL A 78 16.62 4.30 -11.33
N ASP A 79 16.44 4.06 -12.62
CA ASP A 79 16.18 5.13 -13.61
C ASP A 79 14.92 5.91 -13.25
N ARG A 80 13.89 5.22 -12.77
CA ARG A 80 12.62 5.85 -12.41
C ARG A 80 12.74 6.68 -11.15
N LEU A 81 13.44 6.17 -10.14
CA LEU A 81 13.71 6.93 -8.93
C LEU A 81 14.54 8.18 -9.25
N LEU A 82 15.59 8.04 -10.07
CA LEU A 82 16.43 9.16 -10.50
C LEU A 82 15.63 10.22 -11.26
N ASN A 83 14.79 9.80 -12.22
CA ASN A 83 13.90 10.70 -12.94
C ASN A 83 12.90 11.39 -12.00
N THR A 84 12.36 10.67 -11.02
CA THR A 84 11.43 11.26 -10.04
C THR A 84 12.16 12.33 -9.22
N CYS A 85 13.34 12.01 -8.67
CA CYS A 85 14.16 12.98 -7.93
C CYS A 85 14.52 14.23 -8.73
N ALA A 86 14.73 14.11 -10.04
CA ALA A 86 15.05 15.25 -10.90
C ALA A 86 13.82 16.11 -11.26
N LEU A 87 12.62 15.52 -11.28
CA LEU A 87 11.42 16.16 -11.83
C LEU A 87 10.42 16.62 -10.75
N THR A 88 10.50 16.08 -9.53
CA THR A 88 9.54 16.39 -8.46
C THR A 88 10.17 17.26 -7.39
N GLU A 89 9.41 18.23 -6.90
CA GLU A 89 9.72 18.94 -5.66
C GLU A 89 9.67 17.99 -4.44
N GLU A 90 10.36 18.35 -3.36
CA GLU A 90 10.49 17.50 -2.18
C GLU A 90 9.13 17.12 -1.58
N TYR A 91 8.86 15.82 -1.44
CA TYR A 91 7.68 15.34 -0.74
C TYR A 91 7.82 15.66 0.76
N PRO A 92 6.86 16.38 1.40
CA PRO A 92 6.94 16.77 2.81
C PRO A 92 6.66 15.57 3.73
N PHE A 93 7.53 14.58 3.73
CA PHE A 93 7.43 13.39 4.58
C PHE A 93 7.74 13.70 6.06
N ILE A 94 8.67 14.63 6.30
CA ILE A 94 9.17 14.96 7.65
C ILE A 94 8.31 16.02 8.35
N SER A 95 7.50 16.79 7.60
CA SER A 95 6.78 17.95 8.13
C SER A 95 5.68 17.61 9.15
N THR A 96 4.95 16.50 8.96
CA THR A 96 3.84 16.14 9.87
C THR A 96 4.28 15.45 11.17
N ARG A 97 5.55 15.05 11.30
CA ARG A 97 6.13 14.59 12.58
C ARG A 97 7.24 15.50 13.12
N GLY A 98 7.76 16.43 12.32
CA GLY A 98 8.80 17.39 12.68
C GLY A 98 8.30 18.68 13.33
N ALA A 99 6.99 18.96 13.33
CA ALA A 99 6.43 20.13 14.03
C ALA A 99 6.66 20.12 15.56
N LYS A 100 7.11 19.00 16.14
CA LYS A 100 7.56 18.92 17.55
C LYS A 100 9.08 18.97 17.75
N LEU A 101 9.89 18.89 16.70
CA LEU A 101 11.36 18.92 16.80
C LEU A 101 11.94 20.29 16.43
N ALA A 102 11.27 21.05 15.54
CA ALA A 102 11.70 22.41 15.21
C ALA A 102 11.62 23.37 16.42
N THR A 103 10.70 23.13 17.36
CA THR A 103 10.55 23.96 18.57
C THR A 103 11.65 23.74 19.62
N ALA A 104 12.55 22.76 19.43
CA ALA A 104 13.67 22.51 20.34
C ALA A 104 14.99 23.15 19.90
N CYS A 105 15.08 23.62 18.64
CA CYS A 105 16.31 24.20 18.09
C CYS A 105 16.27 25.75 18.05
N GLU A 106 15.15 26.37 18.39
CA GLU A 106 15.02 27.83 18.56
C GLU A 106 15.29 28.28 20.02
N SER A 107 15.93 27.45 20.84
CA SER A 107 16.22 27.75 22.26
C SER A 107 17.67 27.47 22.68
N LEU A 108 18.60 27.54 21.73
CA LEU A 108 20.05 27.63 21.98
C LEU A 108 20.68 28.67 21.06
#